data_AF-A0AA85JJ88-F1
#
_entry.id   AF-A0AA85JJ88-F1
#
_cell.length_a   1.000
_cell.length_b   1.000
_cell.length_c   1.000
_cell.angle_alpha   90.00
_cell.angle_beta   90.00
_cell.angle_gamma   90.00
#
_symmetry.space_group_name_H-M   'P 1'
#
loop_
_entity.id
_entity.type
_entity.pdbx_description
1 polymer ?
#
loop_
_entity_poly.entity_id
_entity_poly.type
_entity_poly.pdbx_seq_one_letter_code
_entity_poly.pdbx_strand_id
1 'polypeptide(L)'
;MADRLTELQDAINLQAENLCNAIGVIQQIAQPSFFADFNWASRSTKPEYQAFLQSQSPEDISRNFAVAISSTAKQLDVLIGALPEEEASADIQRATVQKLLEAYRTEGVKLTRITNRLESRLAENQRSTENFMDTKPDPLLFDSTYEVPDSLLPSSSKSPPISHVSWLTYLTVIFLVILFFRVCFSFGAVDRLHSLLNFILTIATSSGRRQRALRKMCATELEALRNQIKTVHMVDNFATYSKLERKIKALERQLRDLAPETLVGSVSLMHF
;
A
#
# COMPACT_ATOMS: atom_id res chain seq x y z
N MET A 1 12.87 6.04 -17.14
CA MET A 1 13.41 6.39 -15.80
C MET A 1 13.14 7.84 -15.44
N ALA A 2 13.31 8.80 -16.36
CA ALA A 2 12.98 10.21 -16.10
C ALA A 2 11.50 10.44 -15.72
N ASP A 3 10.57 9.71 -16.35
CA ASP A 3 9.12 9.90 -16.16
C ASP A 3 8.66 9.77 -14.70
N ARG A 4 9.14 8.76 -13.97
CA ARG A 4 8.80 8.57 -12.54
C ARG A 4 9.44 9.61 -11.62
N LEU A 5 10.62 10.11 -11.98
CA LEU A 5 11.28 11.16 -11.22
C LEU A 5 10.57 12.50 -11.41
N THR A 6 10.13 12.80 -12.64
CA THR A 6 9.29 13.96 -12.94
C THR A 6 7.94 13.87 -12.23
N GLU A 7 7.29 12.70 -12.26
CA GLU A 7 6.04 12.47 -11.55
C GLU A 7 6.20 12.64 -10.02
N LEU A 8 7.32 12.20 -9.46
CA LEU A 8 7.64 12.41 -8.04
C LEU A 8 7.82 13.89 -7.73
N GLN A 9 8.51 14.63 -8.60
CA GLN A 9 8.69 16.07 -8.45
C GLN A 9 7.35 16.81 -8.49
N ASP A 10 6.47 16.44 -9.43
CA ASP A 10 5.13 17.04 -9.54
C ASP A 10 4.26 16.73 -8.31
N ALA A 11 4.32 15.50 -7.79
CA ALA A 11 3.62 15.13 -6.57
C ALA A 11 4.14 15.88 -5.32
N ILE A 12 5.45 16.15 -5.23
CA ILE A 12 6.04 16.96 -4.16
C ILE A 12 5.57 18.41 -4.26
N ASN A 13 5.56 18.98 -5.46
CA ASN A 13 5.08 20.34 -5.68
C ASN A 13 3.60 20.45 -5.30
N LEU A 14 2.77 19.50 -5.74
CA LEU A 14 1.36 19.44 -5.39
C LEU A 14 1.13 19.31 -3.87
N GLN A 15 1.96 18.53 -3.17
CA GLN A 15 1.91 18.41 -1.72
C GLN A 15 2.22 19.74 -1.03
N ALA A 16 3.19 20.51 -1.53
CA ALA A 16 3.53 21.82 -1.01
C ALA A 16 2.40 22.84 -1.24
N GLU A 17 1.78 22.83 -2.42
CA GLU A 17 0.60 23.65 -2.73
C GLU A 17 -0.57 23.31 -1.80
N ASN A 18 -0.87 22.03 -1.60
CA ASN A 18 -1.93 21.58 -0.69
C ASN A 18 -1.70 22.09 0.74
N LEU A 19 -0.46 22.06 1.23
CA LEU A 19 -0.11 22.57 2.56
C LEU A 19 -0.24 24.10 2.65
N CYS A 20 0.28 24.84 1.66
CA CYS A 20 0.18 26.30 1.62
C CYS A 20 -1.26 26.79 1.52
N ASN A 21 -2.06 26.16 0.64
CA ASN A 21 -3.47 26.48 0.47
C ASN A 21 -4.27 26.16 1.73
N ALA A 22 -4.01 25.01 2.36
CA ALA A 22 -4.64 24.64 3.63
C ALA A 22 -4.34 25.67 4.72
N ILE A 23 -3.08 26.06 4.91
CA ILE A 23 -2.68 27.06 5.90
C ILE A 23 -3.37 28.40 5.63
N GLY A 24 -3.35 28.87 4.38
CA GLY A 24 -3.96 30.15 3.99
C GLY A 24 -5.45 30.18 4.26
N VAL A 25 -6.19 29.15 3.84
CA VAL A 25 -7.63 29.07 4.05
C VAL A 25 -7.97 28.90 5.53
N ILE A 26 -7.26 28.02 6.25
CA ILE A 26 -7.48 27.82 7.69
C ILE A 26 -7.24 29.12 8.47
N GLN A 27 -6.22 29.91 8.13
CA GLN A 27 -5.97 31.20 8.77
C GLN A 27 -7.04 32.25 8.44
N GLN A 28 -7.61 32.23 7.24
CA GLN A 28 -8.70 33.14 6.85
C GLN A 28 -10.00 32.84 7.60
N ILE A 29 -10.31 31.56 7.82
CA ILE A 29 -11.52 31.13 8.52
C ILE A 29 -11.33 31.00 10.04
N ALA A 30 -10.07 30.99 10.52
CA ALA A 30 -9.76 30.88 11.93
C ALA A 30 -10.37 32.06 12.69
N GLN A 31 -11.28 31.77 13.60
CA GLN A 31 -11.75 32.78 14.53
C GLN A 31 -10.63 33.13 15.52
N PRO A 32 -10.42 34.42 15.84
CA PRO A 32 -9.49 34.79 16.89
C PRO A 32 -9.96 34.12 18.20
N SER A 33 -9.07 33.40 18.86
CA SER A 33 -9.34 32.83 20.18
C SER A 33 -9.49 33.95 21.20
N PHE A 34 -10.73 34.29 21.56
CA PHE A 34 -10.99 35.21 22.65
C PHE A 34 -11.10 34.43 23.96
N PHE A 35 -10.22 34.75 24.92
CA PHE A 35 -10.47 34.40 26.31
C PHE A 35 -11.84 34.95 26.71
N ALA A 36 -12.64 34.15 27.43
CA ALA A 36 -14.03 34.45 27.76
C ALA A 36 -14.23 35.83 28.44
N ASP A 37 -13.18 36.37 29.06
CA ASP A 37 -13.19 37.65 29.77
C ASP A 37 -13.10 38.88 28.84
N PHE A 38 -12.70 38.73 27.57
CA PHE A 38 -12.58 39.83 26.60
C PHE A 38 -13.71 39.79 25.55
N ASN A 39 -14.93 40.01 26.05
CA ASN A 39 -15.95 40.81 25.39
C ASN A 39 -16.49 40.37 24.00
N TRP A 40 -17.46 39.46 24.07
CA TRP A 40 -18.82 39.59 23.51
C TRP A 40 -19.21 40.93 22.84
N ALA A 41 -18.82 42.09 23.36
CA ALA A 41 -19.16 43.42 22.82
C ALA A 41 -18.63 43.69 21.38
N SER A 42 -17.52 43.07 20.95
CA SER A 42 -16.99 43.28 19.59
C SER A 42 -17.74 42.50 18.51
N ARG A 43 -18.60 41.54 18.88
CA ARG A 43 -19.37 40.71 17.92
C ARG A 43 -20.59 41.44 17.34
N SER A 44 -21.12 42.47 18.01
CA SER A 44 -22.39 43.09 17.62
C SER A 44 -22.29 44.18 16.55
N THR A 45 -21.10 44.58 16.12
CA THR A 45 -20.93 45.80 15.30
C THR A 45 -20.53 45.58 13.84
N LYS A 46 -20.20 44.35 13.41
CA LYS A 46 -19.85 44.08 12.00
C LYS A 46 -20.45 42.77 11.47
N PRO A 47 -21.69 42.81 10.92
CA PRO A 47 -22.35 41.64 10.34
C PRO A 47 -21.64 41.07 9.09
N GLU A 48 -20.71 41.80 8.47
CA GLU A 48 -19.95 41.33 7.30
C GLU A 48 -19.06 40.11 7.59
N TYR A 49 -18.47 40.01 8.79
CA TYR A 49 -17.60 38.88 9.16
C TYR A 49 -18.41 37.62 9.48
N GLN A 50 -19.69 37.75 9.82
CA GLN A 50 -20.55 36.64 10.21
C GLN A 50 -21.22 35.98 9.00
N ALA A 51 -21.42 36.73 7.90
CA ALA A 51 -22.03 36.23 6.67
C ALA A 51 -21.11 35.27 5.87
N PHE A 52 -19.78 35.43 5.96
CA PHE A 52 -18.82 34.55 5.27
C PHE A 52 -18.68 33.17 5.94
N LEU A 53 -19.05 33.06 7.22
CA LEU A 53 -18.96 31.82 8.02
C LEU A 53 -20.18 30.90 7.89
N GLN A 54 -21.25 31.36 7.23
CA GLN A 54 -22.55 30.71 7.30
C GLN A 54 -22.78 29.66 6.20
N SER A 55 -21.90 29.54 5.21
CA SER A 55 -22.09 28.66 4.05
C SER A 55 -21.35 27.31 4.13
N GLN A 56 -20.28 27.18 4.91
CA GLN A 56 -19.55 25.91 5.11
C GLN A 56 -19.05 25.75 6.54
N SER A 57 -19.17 24.53 7.09
CA SER A 57 -18.62 24.25 8.42
C SER A 57 -17.07 24.31 8.33
N PRO A 58 -16.39 25.04 9.24
CA PRO A 58 -14.93 25.14 9.23
C PRO A 58 -14.26 23.77 9.45
N GLU A 59 -14.96 22.84 10.08
CA GLU A 59 -14.55 21.46 10.27
C GLU A 59 -14.48 20.68 8.96
N ASP A 60 -15.43 20.88 8.03
CA ASP A 60 -15.43 20.20 6.73
C ASP A 60 -14.29 20.67 5.83
N ILE A 61 -13.99 21.97 5.83
CA ILE A 61 -12.86 22.54 5.06
C ILE A 61 -11.54 21.95 5.53
N SER A 62 -11.34 21.91 6.85
CA SER A 62 -10.13 21.36 7.47
C SER A 62 -9.97 19.87 7.16
N ARG A 63 -11.09 19.12 7.19
CA ARG A 63 -11.12 17.69 6.86
C ARG A 63 -10.78 17.43 5.39
N ASN A 64 -11.29 18.25 4.47
CA ASN A 64 -11.02 18.11 3.03
C ASN A 64 -9.52 18.31 2.72
N PHE A 65 -8.88 19.31 3.34
CA PHE A 65 -7.44 19.49 3.22
C PHE A 65 -6.65 18.33 3.85
N ALA A 66 -7.07 17.84 5.02
CA ALA A 66 -6.43 16.68 5.65
C ALA A 66 -6.48 15.43 4.76
N VAL A 67 -7.62 15.19 4.09
CA VAL A 67 -7.78 14.09 3.13
C VAL A 67 -6.88 14.30 1.91
N ALA A 68 -6.86 15.50 1.33
CA ALA A 68 -6.00 15.81 0.17
C ALA A 68 -4.51 15.61 0.49
N ILE A 69 -4.04 16.18 1.61
CA ILE A 69 -2.66 16.05 2.11
C ILE A 69 -2.29 14.59 2.36
N SER A 70 -3.18 13.81 3.00
CA SER A 70 -2.93 12.39 3.28
C SER A 70 -2.90 11.55 2.01
N SER A 71 -3.76 11.85 1.04
CA SER A 71 -3.80 11.16 -0.24
C SER A 71 -2.52 11.42 -1.04
N THR A 72 -2.07 12.66 -1.13
CA THR A 72 -0.83 13.01 -1.85
C THR A 72 0.41 12.44 -1.15
N ALA A 73 0.44 12.40 0.19
CA ALA A 73 1.52 11.76 0.94
C ALA A 73 1.61 10.24 0.65
N LYS A 74 0.47 9.54 0.60
CA LYS A 74 0.44 8.12 0.22
C LYS A 74 0.90 7.90 -1.22
N GLN A 75 0.54 8.80 -2.13
CA GLN A 75 1.00 8.74 -3.51
C GLN A 75 2.52 8.88 -3.59
N LEU A 76 3.11 9.82 -2.83
CA LEU A 76 4.56 9.96 -2.70
C LEU A 76 5.22 8.66 -2.20
N ASP A 77 4.67 8.03 -1.16
CA ASP A 77 5.21 6.76 -0.64
C ASP A 77 5.19 5.64 -1.71
N VAL A 78 4.11 5.56 -2.50
CA VAL A 78 4.00 4.60 -3.60
C VAL A 78 5.01 4.89 -4.70
N LEU A 79 5.18 6.16 -5.08
CA LEU A 79 6.16 6.55 -6.10
C LEU A 79 7.59 6.26 -5.64
N ILE A 80 7.90 6.53 -4.37
CA ILE A 80 9.19 6.23 -3.77
C ILE A 80 9.44 4.71 -3.77
N GLY A 81 8.44 3.91 -3.38
CA GLY A 81 8.52 2.45 -3.42
C GLY A 81 8.59 1.86 -4.83
N ALA A 82 8.14 2.61 -5.85
CA ALA A 82 8.24 2.24 -7.25
C ALA A 82 9.55 2.68 -7.91
N LEU A 83 10.40 3.43 -7.19
CA LEU A 83 11.74 3.75 -7.69
C LEU A 83 12.56 2.46 -7.73
N PRO A 84 13.27 2.20 -8.83
CA PRO A 84 14.21 1.10 -8.90
C PRO A 84 15.33 1.31 -7.86
N GLU A 85 15.71 0.24 -7.17
CA GLU A 85 16.74 0.26 -6.12
C GLU A 85 18.04 0.91 -6.61
N GLU A 86 18.58 1.80 -5.79
CA GLU A 86 19.79 2.59 -6.07
C GLU A 86 21.07 1.72 -6.13
N GLU A 87 21.00 0.43 -5.81
CA GLU A 87 22.14 -0.52 -5.80
C GLU A 87 22.52 -1.10 -7.17
N ALA A 88 22.00 -0.57 -8.28
CA ALA A 88 22.62 -0.80 -9.57
C ALA A 88 23.89 0.07 -9.67
N SER A 89 25.00 -0.38 -9.07
CA SER A 89 26.33 0.13 -9.38
C SER A 89 26.43 0.37 -10.90
N ALA A 90 26.92 1.55 -11.30
CA ALA A 90 27.01 1.94 -12.72
C ALA A 90 27.67 0.84 -13.58
N ASP A 91 28.54 0.02 -13.00
CA ASP A 91 29.19 -1.10 -13.65
C ASP A 91 28.25 -2.30 -13.88
N ILE A 92 27.34 -2.60 -12.95
CA ILE A 92 26.32 -3.64 -13.11
C ILE A 92 25.31 -3.20 -14.18
N GLN A 93 24.94 -1.92 -14.21
CA GLN A 93 24.06 -1.38 -15.24
C GLN A 93 24.72 -1.47 -16.62
N ARG A 94 25.99 -1.08 -16.75
CA ARG A 94 26.76 -1.22 -18.00
C ARG A 94 26.87 -2.69 -18.44
N ALA A 95 27.19 -3.60 -17.52
CA ALA A 95 27.27 -5.03 -17.84
C ALA A 95 25.92 -5.60 -18.29
N THR A 96 24.82 -5.16 -17.67
CA THR A 96 23.46 -5.57 -18.05
C THR A 96 23.08 -5.03 -19.43
N VAL A 97 23.37 -3.76 -19.70
CA VAL A 97 23.16 -3.13 -21.01
C VAL A 97 23.97 -3.85 -22.09
N GLN A 98 25.24 -4.19 -21.82
CA GLN A 98 26.07 -4.92 -22.76
C GLN A 98 25.48 -6.30 -23.08
N LYS A 99 25.05 -7.07 -22.07
CA LYS A 99 24.36 -8.35 -22.28
C LYS A 99 23.09 -8.20 -23.11
N LEU A 100 22.32 -7.13 -22.86
CA LEU A 100 21.10 -6.85 -23.61
C LEU A 100 21.40 -6.54 -25.10
N LEU A 101 22.46 -5.76 -25.36
CA LEU A 101 22.91 -5.44 -26.72
C LEU A 101 23.40 -6.68 -27.47
N GLU A 102 24.13 -7.57 -26.79
CA GLU A 102 24.56 -8.85 -27.36
C GLU A 102 23.34 -9.73 -27.71
N ALA A 103 22.37 -9.85 -26.79
CA ALA A 103 21.13 -10.56 -27.05
C ALA A 103 20.38 -9.98 -28.26
N TYR A 104 20.19 -8.66 -28.30
CA TYR A 104 19.55 -7.97 -29.41
C TYR A 104 20.27 -8.22 -30.75
N ARG A 105 21.61 -8.19 -30.75
CA ARG A 105 22.41 -8.50 -31.94
C ARG A 105 22.19 -9.94 -32.40
N THR A 106 22.16 -10.90 -31.48
CA THR A 106 21.91 -12.31 -31.84
C THR A 106 20.51 -12.54 -32.40
N GLU A 107 19.49 -11.88 -31.82
CA GLU A 107 18.12 -11.93 -32.32
C GLU A 107 17.98 -11.27 -33.69
N GLY A 108 18.64 -10.12 -33.90
CA GLY A 108 18.71 -9.47 -35.20
C GLY A 108 19.29 -10.38 -36.29
N VAL A 109 20.38 -11.09 -36.01
CA VAL A 109 20.97 -12.06 -36.95
C VAL A 109 20.02 -13.23 -37.24
N LYS A 110 19.29 -13.73 -36.24
CA LYS A 110 18.27 -14.77 -36.44
C LYS A 110 17.16 -14.26 -37.35
N LEU A 111 16.71 -13.03 -37.14
CA LEU A 111 15.67 -12.41 -37.96
C LEU A 111 16.14 -12.25 -39.41
N THR A 112 17.34 -11.73 -39.65
CA THR A 112 17.92 -11.64 -41.01
C THR A 112 17.98 -13.01 -41.69
N ARG A 113 18.37 -14.06 -40.94
CA ARG A 113 18.42 -15.42 -41.49
C ARG A 113 17.04 -15.94 -41.89
N ILE A 114 16.01 -15.64 -41.10
CA ILE A 114 14.62 -15.99 -41.42
C ILE A 114 14.16 -15.21 -42.65
N THR A 115 14.39 -13.90 -42.70
CA THR A 115 14.05 -13.06 -43.86
C THR A 115 14.68 -13.58 -45.13
N ASN A 116 15.99 -13.88 -45.13
CA ASN A 116 16.67 -14.40 -46.32
C ASN A 116 16.12 -15.76 -46.77
N ARG A 117 15.71 -16.63 -45.83
CA ARG A 117 15.04 -17.90 -46.16
C ARG A 117 13.68 -17.67 -46.80
N LEU A 118 12.90 -16.72 -46.27
CA LEU A 118 11.60 -16.36 -46.83
C LEU A 118 11.73 -15.78 -48.24
N GLU A 119 12.70 -14.88 -48.46
CA GLU A 119 13.00 -14.32 -49.78
C GLU A 119 13.42 -15.39 -50.78
N SER A 120 14.29 -16.33 -50.37
CA SER A 120 14.69 -17.45 -51.23
C SER A 120 13.50 -18.34 -51.63
N ARG A 121 12.60 -18.64 -50.69
CA ARG A 121 11.39 -19.43 -50.99
C ARG A 121 10.40 -18.66 -51.86
N LEU A 122 10.31 -17.35 -51.69
CA LEU A 122 9.50 -16.50 -52.55
C LEU A 122 10.03 -16.51 -53.98
N ALA A 123 11.35 -16.37 -54.17
CA ALA A 123 11.99 -16.44 -55.48
C ALA A 123 11.83 -17.82 -56.13
N GLU A 124 11.91 -18.90 -55.36
CA GLU A 124 11.65 -20.27 -55.85
C GLU A 124 10.19 -20.45 -56.29
N ASN A 125 9.23 -20.00 -55.48
CA ASN A 125 7.81 -20.03 -55.85
C ASN A 125 7.55 -19.20 -57.11
N GLN A 126 8.13 -18.01 -57.23
CA GLN A 126 8.02 -17.16 -58.42
C GLN A 126 8.55 -17.88 -59.65
N ARG A 127 9.73 -18.50 -59.58
CA ARG A 127 10.28 -19.32 -60.67
C ARG A 127 9.41 -20.53 -61.00
N SER A 128 8.86 -21.21 -59.99
CA SER A 128 7.96 -22.34 -60.22
C SER A 128 6.67 -21.90 -60.91
N THR A 129 6.15 -20.71 -60.59
CA THR A 129 4.99 -20.14 -61.29
C THR A 129 5.34 -19.70 -62.71
N GLU A 130 6.50 -19.10 -62.94
CA GLU A 130 6.98 -18.76 -64.29
C GLU A 130 7.14 -20.03 -65.14
N ASN A 131 7.82 -21.05 -64.60
CA ASN A 131 7.97 -22.35 -65.26
C ASN A 131 6.62 -23.02 -65.55
N PHE A 132 5.63 -22.93 -64.66
CA PHE A 132 4.30 -23.47 -64.92
C PHE A 132 3.56 -22.70 -66.03
N MET A 133 3.74 -21.38 -66.11
CA MET A 133 3.18 -20.57 -67.19
C MET A 133 3.86 -20.86 -68.54
N ASP A 134 5.15 -21.17 -68.54
CA ASP A 134 5.90 -21.59 -69.73
C ASP A 134 5.63 -23.06 -70.11
N THR A 135 5.38 -23.94 -69.13
CA THR A 135 5.06 -25.36 -69.32
C THR A 135 3.56 -25.54 -69.46
N LYS A 136 2.99 -25.07 -70.57
CA LYS A 136 1.66 -25.47 -71.01
C LYS A 136 1.77 -26.72 -71.90
N PRO A 137 1.32 -27.89 -71.42
CA PRO A 137 0.71 -28.87 -72.31
C PRO A 137 -0.75 -29.09 -71.92
N ASP A 138 -1.56 -29.06 -72.97
CA ASP A 138 -2.90 -29.60 -73.21
C ASP A 138 -3.82 -29.98 -72.02
N PRO A 139 -5.10 -29.52 -72.06
CA PRO A 139 -6.12 -30.00 -71.15
C PRO A 139 -6.50 -31.41 -71.59
N LEU A 140 -6.46 -32.39 -70.68
CA LEU A 140 -7.37 -33.54 -70.58
C LEU A 140 -6.69 -34.67 -69.79
N LEU A 141 -7.04 -34.78 -68.51
CA LEU A 141 -7.42 -36.03 -67.82
C LEU A 141 -7.39 -35.76 -66.30
N PHE A 142 -8.46 -35.15 -65.81
CA PHE A 142 -8.86 -35.32 -64.42
C PHE A 142 -9.64 -36.64 -64.38
N ASP A 143 -8.96 -37.75 -64.11
CA ASP A 143 -9.63 -39.00 -63.78
C ASP A 143 -9.75 -39.11 -62.27
N SER A 144 -11.01 -39.07 -61.85
CA SER A 144 -11.49 -39.23 -60.50
C SER A 144 -11.69 -40.71 -60.27
N THR A 145 -11.02 -41.33 -59.29
CA THR A 145 -11.53 -42.42 -58.42
C THR A 145 -10.40 -42.91 -57.52
N TYR A 146 -10.53 -42.73 -56.20
CA TYR A 146 -9.81 -43.53 -55.21
C TYR A 146 -10.81 -43.95 -54.13
N GLU A 147 -11.34 -45.16 -54.28
CA GLU A 147 -12.09 -45.88 -53.25
C GLU A 147 -11.10 -46.58 -52.29
N VAL A 148 -11.33 -46.41 -50.98
CA VAL A 148 -10.53 -47.01 -49.89
C VAL A 148 -11.17 -48.35 -49.49
N PRO A 149 -10.45 -49.48 -49.45
CA PRO A 149 -11.05 -50.75 -49.04
C PRO A 149 -11.19 -50.88 -47.52
N ASP A 150 -12.44 -51.08 -47.07
CA ASP A 150 -12.83 -51.54 -45.73
C ASP A 150 -12.45 -53.01 -45.51
N SER A 151 -11.22 -53.26 -45.05
CA SER A 151 -10.91 -54.54 -44.39
C SER A 151 -9.60 -54.43 -43.63
N LEU A 152 -9.67 -54.23 -42.30
CA LEU A 152 -8.72 -54.74 -41.29
C LEU A 152 -9.13 -54.24 -39.88
N LEU A 153 -10.10 -54.92 -39.27
CA LEU A 153 -10.17 -55.10 -37.81
C LEU A 153 -10.15 -56.62 -37.59
N PRO A 154 -9.27 -57.16 -36.70
CA PRO A 154 -9.48 -57.04 -35.25
C PRO A 154 -8.14 -56.89 -34.48
N SER A 155 -8.05 -56.47 -33.22
CA SER A 155 -8.65 -57.07 -32.05
C SER A 155 -8.29 -56.23 -30.81
N SER A 156 -9.25 -56.21 -29.89
CA SER A 156 -9.18 -55.56 -28.58
C SER A 156 -8.20 -56.28 -27.64
N SER A 157 -7.24 -55.55 -27.07
CA SER A 157 -6.44 -56.02 -25.93
C SER A 157 -6.29 -54.93 -24.86
N LYS A 158 -7.11 -55.06 -23.81
CA LYS A 158 -6.88 -54.73 -22.39
C LYS A 158 -5.97 -53.54 -22.05
N SER A 159 -6.58 -52.42 -21.64
CA SER A 159 -6.02 -51.45 -20.69
C SER A 159 -6.57 -51.70 -19.27
N PRO A 160 -5.82 -51.37 -18.20
CA PRO A 160 -6.21 -51.68 -16.82
C PRO A 160 -7.38 -50.79 -16.32
N PRO A 161 -8.15 -51.23 -15.31
CA PRO A 161 -9.30 -50.49 -14.83
C PRO A 161 -8.86 -49.17 -14.15
N ILE A 162 -9.27 -48.06 -14.73
CA ILE A 162 -9.13 -46.72 -14.17
C ILE A 162 -9.99 -46.67 -12.89
N SER A 163 -9.34 -46.50 -11.75
CA SER A 163 -9.99 -46.39 -10.44
C SER A 163 -10.79 -45.08 -10.34
N HIS A 164 -12.10 -45.15 -10.61
CA HIS A 164 -13.06 -44.04 -10.48
C HIS A 164 -13.09 -43.37 -9.08
N VAL A 165 -12.45 -43.99 -8.08
CA VAL A 165 -12.37 -43.49 -6.70
C VAL A 165 -11.40 -42.31 -6.56
N SER A 166 -10.35 -42.23 -7.39
CA SER A 166 -9.27 -41.24 -7.20
C SER A 166 -9.74 -39.80 -7.45
N TRP A 167 -10.49 -39.54 -8.53
CA TRP A 167 -10.98 -38.19 -8.84
C TRP A 167 -11.95 -37.65 -7.78
N LEU A 168 -12.83 -38.51 -7.25
CA LEU A 168 -13.77 -38.12 -6.21
C LEU A 168 -13.03 -37.68 -4.93
N THR A 169 -11.97 -38.40 -4.55
CA THR A 169 -11.17 -38.02 -3.37
C THR A 169 -10.52 -36.64 -3.54
N TYR A 170 -9.94 -36.35 -4.71
CA TYR A 170 -9.38 -35.02 -4.98
C TYR A 170 -10.44 -33.92 -4.91
N LEU A 171 -11.64 -34.17 -5.45
CA LEU A 171 -12.75 -33.21 -5.39
C LEU A 171 -13.22 -32.96 -3.95
N THR A 172 -13.32 -34.01 -3.13
CA THR A 172 -13.69 -33.86 -1.71
C THR A 172 -12.65 -33.09 -0.90
N VAL A 173 -11.35 -33.30 -1.17
CA VAL A 173 -10.28 -32.55 -0.50
C VAL A 173 -10.34 -31.07 -0.91
N ILE A 174 -10.51 -30.78 -2.19
CA ILE A 174 -10.64 -29.40 -2.69
C ILE A 174 -11.86 -28.72 -2.06
N PHE A 175 -13.00 -29.41 -1.97
CA PHE A 175 -14.21 -28.87 -1.35
C PHE A 175 -14.02 -28.59 0.15
N LEU A 176 -13.37 -29.49 0.89
CA LEU A 176 -13.05 -29.28 2.30
C LEU A 176 -12.12 -28.08 2.52
N VAL A 177 -11.12 -27.90 1.64
CA VAL A 177 -10.22 -26.75 1.69
C VAL A 177 -10.99 -25.45 1.44
N ILE A 178 -11.85 -25.40 0.44
CA ILE A 178 -12.68 -24.22 0.15
C ILE A 178 -13.63 -23.91 1.32
N LEU A 179 -14.24 -24.94 1.91
CA LEU A 179 -15.13 -24.79 3.06
C LEU A 179 -14.36 -24.27 4.27
N PHE A 180 -13.17 -24.81 4.55
CA PHE A 180 -12.28 -24.32 5.59
C PHE A 180 -11.92 -22.84 5.40
N PHE A 181 -11.51 -22.44 4.19
CA PHE A 181 -11.23 -21.04 3.89
C PHE A 181 -12.46 -20.14 4.05
N ARG A 182 -13.66 -20.58 3.61
CA ARG A 182 -14.89 -19.81 3.83
C ARG A 182 -15.27 -19.72 5.30
N VAL A 183 -15.09 -20.77 6.08
CA VAL A 183 -15.36 -20.77 7.53
C VAL A 183 -14.41 -19.81 8.22
N CYS A 184 -13.09 -19.91 7.95
CA CYS A 184 -12.09 -18.98 8.47
C CYS A 184 -12.40 -17.51 8.10
N PHE A 185 -12.88 -17.27 6.88
CA PHE A 185 -13.31 -15.94 6.44
C PHE A 185 -14.60 -15.48 7.13
N SER A 186 -15.59 -16.36 7.30
CA SER A 186 -16.87 -16.04 7.96
C SER A 186 -16.72 -15.74 9.46
N PHE A 187 -15.74 -16.36 10.12
CA PHE A 187 -15.46 -16.14 11.54
C PHE A 187 -14.64 -14.87 11.80
N GLY A 188 -14.29 -14.09 10.75
CA GLY A 188 -13.46 -12.89 10.90
C GLY A 188 -12.11 -13.19 11.54
N ALA A 189 -11.58 -14.40 11.36
CA ALA A 189 -10.35 -14.85 12.00
C ALA A 189 -9.14 -14.00 11.55
N VAL A 190 -9.18 -13.49 10.33
CA VAL A 190 -8.17 -12.57 9.78
C VAL A 190 -8.21 -11.22 10.50
N ASP A 191 -9.40 -10.67 10.76
CA ASP A 191 -9.56 -9.40 11.48
C ASP A 191 -9.13 -9.53 12.94
N ARG A 192 -9.50 -10.65 13.59
CA ARG A 192 -9.05 -10.96 14.95
C ARG A 192 -7.54 -11.16 15.01
N LEU A 193 -6.95 -11.87 14.04
CA LEU A 193 -5.50 -12.10 13.99
C LEU A 193 -4.74 -10.80 13.72
N HIS A 194 -5.23 -9.93 12.83
CA HIS A 194 -4.63 -8.62 12.56
C HIS A 194 -4.70 -7.70 13.79
N SER A 195 -5.81 -7.71 14.53
CA SER A 195 -5.94 -7.00 15.80
C SER A 195 -4.95 -7.51 16.85
N LEU A 196 -4.80 -8.84 16.98
CA LEU A 196 -3.87 -9.48 17.90
C LEU A 196 -2.41 -9.22 17.51
N LEU A 197 -2.10 -9.25 16.21
CA LEU A 197 -0.77 -8.97 15.67
C LEU A 197 -0.39 -7.50 15.91
N ASN A 198 -1.31 -6.56 15.67
CA ASN A 198 -1.08 -5.14 15.96
C ASN A 198 -0.92 -4.88 17.46
N PHE A 199 -1.69 -5.57 18.30
CA PHE A 199 -1.54 -5.50 19.75
C PHE A 199 -0.16 -6.01 20.20
N ILE A 200 0.28 -7.17 19.71
CA ILE A 200 1.60 -7.74 20.01
C ILE A 200 2.69 -6.83 19.46
N LEU A 201 2.55 -6.29 18.25
CA LEU A 201 3.54 -5.40 17.63
C LEU A 201 3.67 -4.09 18.41
N THR A 202 2.57 -3.55 18.95
CA THR A 202 2.56 -2.34 19.82
C THR A 202 3.18 -2.62 21.19
N ILE A 203 3.03 -3.84 21.72
CA ILE A 203 3.65 -4.27 22.97
C ILE A 203 5.13 -4.63 22.80
N ALA A 204 5.51 -5.17 21.64
CA ALA A 204 6.84 -5.69 21.35
C ALA A 204 7.78 -4.65 20.72
N THR A 205 7.26 -3.57 20.12
CA THR A 205 8.11 -2.49 19.61
C THR A 205 8.95 -1.89 20.75
N SER A 206 10.23 -1.67 20.46
CA SER A 206 11.25 -1.06 21.34
C SER A 206 10.78 0.24 22.04
N SER A 207 9.79 0.94 21.47
CA SER A 207 9.12 2.11 22.03
C SER A 207 8.38 1.80 23.35
N GLY A 208 7.62 0.70 23.43
CA GLY A 208 6.83 0.35 24.61
C GLY A 208 7.68 -0.03 25.83
N ARG A 209 8.84 -0.66 25.63
CA ARG A 209 9.80 -0.96 26.70
C ARG A 209 10.41 0.32 27.27
N ARG A 210 10.79 1.26 26.41
CA ARG A 210 11.33 2.57 26.81
C ARG A 210 10.28 3.38 27.58
N GLN A 211 9.03 3.35 27.14
CA GLN A 211 7.94 4.06 27.82
C GLN A 211 7.59 3.43 29.18
N ARG A 212 7.61 2.10 29.32
CA ARG A 212 7.45 1.42 30.63
C ARG A 212 8.58 1.74 31.59
N ALA A 213 9.82 1.81 31.10
CA ALA A 213 10.97 2.22 31.92
C ALA A 213 10.83 3.68 32.40
N LEU A 214 10.44 4.60 31.51
CA LEU A 214 10.18 6.00 31.86
C LEU A 214 9.04 6.15 32.88
N ARG A 215 7.95 5.38 32.75
CA ARG A 215 6.86 5.38 33.75
C ARG A 215 7.33 4.90 35.12
N LYS A 216 8.13 3.83 35.18
CA LYS A 216 8.68 3.33 36.44
C LYS A 216 9.56 4.39 37.11
N MET A 217 10.43 5.06 36.35
CA MET A 217 11.27 6.14 36.86
C MET A 217 10.45 7.33 37.38
N CYS A 218 9.44 7.79 36.61
CA CYS A 218 8.55 8.86 37.05
C CYS A 218 7.75 8.49 38.31
N ALA A 219 7.27 7.25 38.41
CA ALA A 219 6.54 6.78 39.58
C ALA A 219 7.42 6.73 40.83
N THR A 220 8.66 6.22 40.72
CA THR A 220 9.63 6.20 41.83
C THR A 220 10.04 7.62 42.26
N GLU A 221 10.21 8.54 41.31
CA GLU A 221 10.54 9.95 41.63
C GLU A 221 9.38 10.65 42.35
N LEU A 222 8.14 10.37 41.94
CA LEU A 222 6.94 10.93 42.55
C LEU A 222 6.77 10.43 43.99
N GLU A 223 7.05 9.15 44.24
CA GLU A 223 7.03 8.57 45.58
C GLU A 223 8.13 9.16 46.47
N ALA A 224 9.33 9.36 45.93
CA ALA A 224 10.43 10.03 46.64
C ALA A 224 10.09 11.50 46.99
N LEU A 225 9.51 12.26 46.06
CA LEU A 225 9.09 13.65 46.30
C LEU A 225 7.94 13.74 47.31
N ARG A 226 7.00 12.77 47.29
CA ARG A 226 5.93 12.64 48.30
C ARG A 226 6.46 12.28 49.68
N ASN A 227 7.62 11.63 49.77
CA ASN A 227 8.27 11.39 51.05
C ASN A 227 9.05 12.63 51.52
N GLN A 228 9.71 13.35 50.61
CA GLN A 228 10.40 14.61 50.95
C GLN A 228 9.42 15.70 51.42
N ILE A 229 8.25 15.84 50.78
CA ILE A 229 7.26 16.85 51.21
C ILE A 229 6.72 16.58 52.63
N LYS A 230 6.65 15.32 53.07
CA LYS A 230 6.27 14.94 54.44
C LYS A 230 7.33 15.34 55.48
N THR A 231 8.59 15.43 55.08
CA THR A 231 9.71 15.79 55.97
C THR A 231 9.92 17.29 56.10
N VAL A 232 9.41 18.09 55.14
CA VAL A 232 9.56 19.55 55.14
C VAL A 232 8.41 20.18 55.91
N HIS A 233 8.74 20.85 57.01
CA HIS A 233 7.76 21.61 57.79
C HIS A 233 7.27 22.83 56.96
N MET A 234 5.97 22.86 56.67
CA MET A 234 5.34 23.82 55.73
C MET A 234 5.56 25.29 56.13
N VAL A 235 5.66 25.55 57.44
CA VAL A 235 5.65 26.91 58.02
C VAL A 235 7.02 27.58 57.90
N ASP A 236 8.12 26.83 58.07
CA ASP A 236 9.48 27.39 58.08
C ASP A 236 10.10 27.46 56.68
N ASN A 237 9.66 26.57 55.79
CA ASN A 237 10.28 26.34 54.49
C ASN A 237 9.25 26.35 53.34
N PHE A 238 8.32 27.32 53.39
CA PHE A 238 7.23 27.48 52.42
C PHE A 238 7.70 27.51 50.95
N ALA A 239 8.84 28.13 50.68
CA ALA A 239 9.39 28.23 49.33
C ALA A 239 9.85 26.89 48.76
N THR A 240 10.41 26.00 49.59
CA THR A 240 10.83 24.65 49.15
C THR A 240 9.63 23.72 49.05
N TYR A 241 8.67 23.84 49.97
CA TYR A 241 7.40 23.13 49.94
C TYR A 241 6.61 23.41 48.64
N SER A 242 6.42 24.70 48.29
CA SER A 242 5.69 25.09 47.07
C SER A 242 6.39 24.61 45.79
N LYS A 243 7.74 24.58 45.77
CA LYS A 243 8.50 24.03 44.64
C LYS A 243 8.30 22.51 44.51
N LEU A 244 8.33 21.77 45.63
CA LEU A 244 8.07 20.33 45.63
C LEU A 244 6.66 20.01 45.15
N GLU A 245 5.65 20.73 45.64
CA GLU A 245 4.25 20.51 45.28
C GLU A 245 4.00 20.73 43.78
N ARG A 246 4.56 21.81 43.21
CA ARG A 246 4.48 22.05 41.75
C ARG A 246 5.14 20.93 40.96
N LYS A 247 6.29 20.42 41.41
CA LYS A 247 7.01 19.33 40.75
C LYS A 247 6.22 18.01 40.80
N ILE A 248 5.60 17.70 41.94
CA ILE A 248 4.70 16.55 42.07
C ILE A 248 3.53 16.67 41.10
N LYS A 249 2.86 17.84 41.05
CA LYS A 249 1.71 18.08 40.18
C LYS A 249 2.06 18.03 38.69
N ALA A 250 3.27 18.46 38.32
CA ALA A 250 3.79 18.35 36.96
C ALA A 250 4.06 16.88 36.58
N LEU A 251 4.72 16.11 37.44
CA LEU A 251 4.98 14.68 37.21
C LEU A 251 3.68 13.85 37.16
N GLU A 252 2.68 14.18 37.98
CA GLU A 252 1.36 13.55 37.92
C GLU A 252 0.62 13.80 36.59
N ARG A 253 0.78 15.00 36.01
CA ARG A 253 0.25 15.32 34.67
C ARG A 253 0.99 14.52 33.60
N GLN A 254 2.31 14.51 33.63
CA GLN A 254 3.12 13.73 32.68
C GLN A 254 2.81 12.23 32.75
N LEU A 255 2.51 11.68 33.93
CA LEU A 255 2.11 10.28 34.08
C LEU A 255 0.73 10.00 33.47
N ARG A 256 -0.22 10.94 33.59
CA ARG A 256 -1.55 10.85 32.93
C ARG A 256 -1.42 10.91 31.42
N ASP A 257 -0.62 11.83 30.89
CA ASP A 257 -0.40 11.98 29.44
C ASP A 257 0.34 10.77 28.86
N LEU A 258 1.13 10.07 29.67
CA LEU A 258 1.78 8.83 29.27
C LEU A 258 0.85 7.61 29.31
N ALA A 259 -0.37 7.67 29.84
CA ALA A 259 -1.26 6.50 29.86
C ALA A 259 -1.72 6.14 28.45
N PRO A 260 -1.67 4.86 28.02
CA PRO A 260 -2.34 4.47 26.81
C PRO A 260 -3.84 4.50 27.09
N GLU A 261 -4.62 5.13 26.21
CA GLU A 261 -6.07 4.92 26.07
C GLU A 261 -6.35 3.43 26.25
N THR A 262 -6.80 3.05 27.45
CA THR A 262 -7.15 1.67 27.73
C THR A 262 -8.38 1.32 26.90
N LEU A 263 -8.45 0.05 26.51
CA LEU A 263 -9.46 -0.62 25.68
C LEU A 263 -10.95 -0.32 26.03
N VAL A 264 -11.25 0.49 27.06
CA VAL A 264 -12.59 0.96 27.39
C VAL A 264 -13.13 1.92 26.33
N GLY A 265 -12.28 2.80 25.77
CA GLY A 265 -12.70 3.76 24.74
C GLY A 265 -13.06 3.10 23.41
N SER A 266 -12.31 2.07 23.01
CA SER A 266 -12.52 1.40 21.71
C SER A 266 -13.65 0.37 21.72
N VAL A 267 -14.00 -0.22 22.87
CA VAL A 267 -15.18 -1.11 22.98
C VAL A 267 -16.47 -0.29 23.05
N SER A 268 -16.41 0.91 23.64
CA SER A 268 -17.58 1.80 23.70
C SER A 268 -17.95 2.43 22.34
N LEU A 269 -17.02 2.50 21.39
CA LEU A 269 -17.22 3.10 20.07
C LEU A 269 -17.73 2.10 19.02
N MET A 270 -17.88 0.82 19.37
CA MET A 270 -18.41 -0.24 18.49
C MET A 270 -19.88 -0.61 18.80
N HIS A 271 -20.51 0.09 19.74
CA HIS A 271 -21.88 -0.15 20.19
C HIS A 271 -22.84 1.04 19.96
N PHE A 272 -22.55 1.86 18.94
CA PHE A 272 -23.49 2.81 18.35
C PHE A 272 -23.46 2.72 16.84
#